data_AF-A0A0B2SDT7-F1
#
_entry.id   AF-A0A0B2SDT7-F1
#
_cell.length_a   1.000
_cell.length_b   1.000
_cell.length_c   1.000
_cell.angle_alpha   90.00
_cell.angle_beta   90.00
_cell.angle_gamma   90.00
#
_symmetry.space_group_name_H-M   'P 1'
#
loop_
_entity.id
_entity.type
_entity.pdbx_description
1 polymer ?
#
loop_
_entity_poly.entity_id
_entity_poly.type
_entity_poly.pdbx_seq_one_letter_code
_entity_poly.pdbx_strand_id
1 'polypeptide(L)' 'MKDIATKNFQQICEAYEILSNPNKRQIYDIYGMEGLTSGLELGPKLNGAKEINAELERLKRMKEQEKVATYFLSFNTILK' A
#
# COMPACT_ATOMS: atom_id res chain seq x y z
N MET A 1 -22.50 -20.44 18.77
CA MET A 1 -21.36 -20.18 19.67
C MET A 1 -20.09 -19.86 18.88
N LYS A 2 -19.63 -20.76 18.01
CA LYS A 2 -18.40 -20.58 17.23
C LYS A 2 -18.43 -19.34 16.30
N ASP A 3 -19.57 -19.08 15.66
CA ASP A 3 -19.71 -17.95 14.72
C ASP A 3 -19.66 -16.58 15.39
N ILE A 4 -20.20 -16.48 16.61
CA ILE A 4 -20.17 -15.24 17.41
C ILE A 4 -18.73 -14.94 17.84
N ALA A 5 -17.97 -15.96 18.25
CA ALA A 5 -16.57 -15.80 18.61
C ALA A 5 -15.73 -15.35 17.41
N THR A 6 -15.95 -15.94 16.23
CA THR A 6 -15.26 -15.54 15.00
C THR A 6 -15.56 -14.09 14.63
N LYS A 7 -16.84 -13.68 14.69
CA LYS A 7 -17.24 -12.31 14.38
C LYS A 7 -16.60 -11.30 15.34
N ASN A 8 -16.65 -11.59 16.64
CA ASN A 8 -16.03 -10.72 17.65
C ASN A 8 -14.52 -10.62 17.46
N PHE A 9 -13.86 -11.73 17.14
CA PHE A 9 -12.43 -11.74 16.87
C PHE A 9 -12.06 -10.85 15.67
N GLN A 10 -12.81 -10.97 14.57
CA GLN A 10 -12.61 -10.13 13.39
C GLN A 10 -12.80 -8.64 13.71
N GLN A 11 -13.85 -8.28 14.46
CA GLN A 11 -14.09 -6.89 14.89
C GLN A 11 -12.95 -6.34 15.75
N ILE A 12 -12.40 -7.15 16.66
CA ILE A 12 -11.27 -6.75 17.50
C ILE A 12 -10.01 -6.55 16.66
N CYS A 13 -9.73 -7.43 15.69
CA CYS A 13 -8.60 -7.28 14.78
C CYS A 13 -8.69 -5.98 13.98
N GLU A 14 -9.88 -5.67 13.44
CA GLU A 14 -10.13 -4.46 12.65
C GLU A 14 -9.96 -3.19 13.50
N ALA A 15 -10.53 -3.18 14.70
CA ALA A 15 -10.35 -2.08 15.65
C ALA A 15 -8.88 -1.89 16.05
N TYR A 16 -8.16 -2.98 16.27
CA TYR A 16 -6.73 -2.93 16.58
C TYR A 16 -5.94 -2.30 15.44
N GLU A 17 -6.19 -2.67 14.19
CA GLU A 17 -5.48 -2.12 13.04
C GLU A 17 -5.68 -0.60 12.90
N ILE A 18 -6.90 -0.13 13.12
CA ILE A 18 -7.26 1.30 13.03
C ILE A 18 -6.66 2.07 14.21
N LEU A 19 -6.87 1.61 15.44
CA LEU A 19 -6.50 2.36 16.65
C LEU A 19 -5.02 2.28 17.00
N SER A 20 -4.30 1.25 16.52
CA SER A 20 -2.85 1.10 16.74
C SER A 20 -2.01 1.97 15.80
N ASN A 21 -2.53 2.33 14.62
CA ASN A 21 -1.84 3.22 13.69
C ASN A 21 -2.28 4.67 13.92
N PRO A 22 -1.39 5.58 14.36
CA PRO A 22 -1.74 6.96 14.62
C PRO A 22 -2.43 7.68 13.45
N ASN A 23 -2.04 7.38 12.20
CA ASN A 23 -2.62 8.01 11.01
C ASN A 23 -4.04 7.50 10.73
N LYS A 24 -4.25 6.17 10.79
CA LYS A 24 -5.60 5.59 10.62
C LYS A 24 -6.53 6.05 11.74
N ARG A 25 -6.03 6.10 12.97
CA ARG A 25 -6.75 6.63 14.12
C ARG A 25 -7.14 8.09 13.92
N GLN A 26 -6.23 8.93 13.44
CA GLN A 26 -6.54 10.35 13.21
C GLN A 26 -7.62 10.53 12.14
N ILE A 27 -7.60 9.73 11.07
CA ILE A 27 -8.64 9.73 10.04
C ILE A 27 -9.97 9.25 10.63
N TYR A 28 -9.96 8.17 11.41
CA TYR A 28 -11.13 7.62 12.08
C TYR A 28 -11.74 8.59 13.08
N ASP A 29 -10.92 9.27 13.88
CA ASP A 29 -11.38 10.22 14.90
C ASP A 29 -12.09 11.43 14.27
N ILE A 30 -11.74 11.81 13.03
CA ILE A 30 -12.31 12.97 12.32
C ILE A 30 -13.50 12.56 11.44
N TYR A 31 -13.38 11.45 10.71
CA TYR A 31 -14.29 11.06 9.62
C TYR A 31 -14.95 9.69 9.83
N GLY A 32 -14.69 9.01 10.94
CA GLY A 32 -15.18 7.66 11.21
C GLY A 32 -14.69 6.63 10.19
N MET A 33 -15.45 5.54 10.04
CA MET A 33 -15.16 4.49 9.05
C MET A 33 -15.27 4.98 7.61
N GLU A 34 -16.04 6.04 7.36
CA GLU A 34 -16.24 6.62 6.04
C GLU A 34 -14.94 7.21 5.49
N GLY A 35 -14.14 7.88 6.33
CA GLY A 35 -12.82 8.39 5.94
C GLY A 35 -11.80 7.30 5.62
N LEU A 36 -11.96 6.12 6.23
CA LEU A 36 -11.11 4.96 5.95
C LEU A 36 -11.52 4.28 4.62
N THR A 37 -12.83 4.11 4.41
CA THR A 37 -13.38 3.43 3.23
C THR A 37 -13.45 4.28 1.96
N SER A 38 -13.45 5.62 2.08
CA SER A 38 -13.55 6.54 0.93
C SER A 38 -12.30 6.60 0.05
N GLY A 39 -11.29 5.76 0.28
CA GLY A 39 -10.07 5.72 -0.53
C GLY A 39 -9.14 6.92 -0.34
N LEU A 40 -9.38 7.74 0.70
CA LEU A 40 -8.38 8.66 1.25
C LEU A 40 -7.33 7.92 2.09
N GLU A 41 -7.66 6.71 2.55
CA GLU A 41 -6.65 5.68 2.75
C GLU A 41 -6.10 5.26 1.40
N LEU A 42 -4.77 5.32 1.26
CA LEU A 42 -4.00 4.90 0.10
C LEU A 42 -4.29 3.42 -0.33
N GLY A 43 -5.47 3.12 -0.87
CA GLY A 43 -5.80 1.89 -1.61
C GLY A 43 -5.99 0.58 -0.80
N PRO A 44 -6.75 -0.39 -1.36
CA PRO A 44 -7.18 -1.63 -0.69
C PRO A 44 -6.09 -2.71 -0.51
N LYS A 45 -4.81 -2.34 -0.55
CA LYS A 45 -3.66 -3.25 -0.40
C LYS A 45 -2.46 -2.54 0.23
N LEU A 46 -2.57 -2.14 1.49
CA LEU A 46 -1.41 -1.72 2.28
C LEU A 46 -1.38 -2.62 3.54
N ASN A 47 -0.72 -3.77 3.61
CA ASN A 47 0.73 -3.97 3.43
C ASN A 47 1.44 -2.69 3.89
N GLY A 48 1.56 -2.54 5.22
CA GLY A 48 1.87 -1.28 5.90
C GLY A 48 3.07 -0.52 5.32
N ALA A 49 3.24 0.76 5.67
CA ALA A 49 4.16 1.74 5.07
C ALA A 49 5.55 1.23 4.61
N LYS A 50 6.12 0.22 5.28
CA LYS A 50 7.35 -0.46 4.85
C LYS A 50 7.24 -1.16 3.50
N GLU A 51 6.13 -1.82 3.20
CA GLU A 51 5.91 -2.54 1.95
C GLU A 51 5.65 -1.59 0.78
N ILE A 52 4.96 -0.48 1.02
CA ILE A 52 4.79 0.61 0.05
C ILE A 52 6.15 1.17 -0.36
N ASN A 53 6.99 1.48 0.63
CA ASN A 53 8.33 1.97 0.37
C ASN A 53 9.18 0.94 -0.38
N ALA A 54 9.06 -0.35 -0.04
CA ALA A 54 9.78 -1.42 -0.74
C ALA A 54 9.37 -1.53 -2.22
N GLU A 55 8.07 -1.44 -2.52
CA GLU A 55 7.57 -1.53 -3.89
C GLU A 55 7.90 -0.27 -4.71
N LEU A 56 7.85 0.92 -4.09
CA LEU A 56 8.30 2.16 -4.73
C LEU A 56 9.78 2.10 -5.14
N GLU A 57 10.65 1.60 -4.25
CA GLU A 57 12.06 1.42 -4.56
C GLU A 57 12.28 0.36 -5.64
N ARG A 58 11.44 -0.68 -5.69
CA ARG A 58 11.47 -1.68 -6.76
C ARG A 58 11.10 -1.08 -8.13
N LEU A 59 10.04 -0.29 -8.19
CA LEU A 59 9.58 0.38 -9.42
C LEU A 59 10.61 1.39 -9.93
N LYS A 60 11.24 2.17 -9.05
CA LYS A 60 12.33 3.08 -9.43
C LYS A 60 13.48 2.34 -10.11
N ARG A 61 13.93 1.21 -9.53
CA ARG A 61 14.99 0.38 -10.12
C ARG A 61 14.61 -0.16 -11.50
N MET A 62 13.37 -0.61 -11.68
CA MET A 62 12.88 -1.09 -12.98
C MET A 62 12.93 0.01 -14.04
N LYS A 63 12.44 1.22 -13.73
CA LYS A 63 12.49 2.36 -14.66
C LYS A 63 13.92 2.76 -15.03
N GLU A 64 14.85 2.68 -14.08
CA GLU A 64 16.26 2.98 -14.34
C GLU A 64 16.86 1.96 -15.31
N GLN A 65 16.61 0.67 -15.08
CA GLN A 65 17.07 -0.41 -15.96
C GLN A 65 16.44 -0.32 -17.34
N GLU A 66 15.15 0.00 -17.42
CA GLU A 66 14.45 0.20 -18.69
C GLU A 66 15.07 1.35 -19.48
N LYS A 67 15.35 2.50 -18.83
CA LYS A 67 16.09 3.62 -19.45
C LYS A 67 17.44 3.17 -19.99
N VAL A 68 18.25 2.51 -19.17
CA VAL A 68 19.57 2.02 -19.59
C VAL A 68 19.47 1.04 -20.75
N ALA A 69 18.50 0.14 -20.73
CA ALA A 69 18.24 -0.80 -21.82
C ALA A 69 17.79 -0.08 -23.09
N THR A 70 16.91 0.93 -22.98
CA THR A 70 16.51 1.75 -24.14
C THR A 70 17.68 2.54 -24.71
N TYR A 71 18.55 3.11 -23.88
CA TYR A 71 19.77 3.76 -24.35
C TYR A 71 20.67 2.77 -25.09
N PHE A 72 20.90 1.57 -24.54
CA PHE A 72 21.72 0.55 -25.16
C PHE A 72 21.15 0.01 -26.47
N LEU A 73 19.83 -0.22 -26.53
CA LEU A 73 19.13 -0.63 -27.74
C LEU A 73 19.14 0.49 -28.79
N SER A 74 18.92 1.75 -28.39
CA SER A 74 19.01 2.90 -29.30
C SER A 74 20.41 3.03 -29.88
N PHE A 75 21.45 2.82 -29.08
CA PHE A 75 22.84 2.96 -29.49
C PHE A 75 23.25 1.85 -30.47
N ASN A 76 22.86 0.60 -30.20
CA ASN A 76 23.11 -0.53 -31.13
C ASN A 76 22.27 -0.45 -32.41
N THR A 77 21.12 0.22 -32.40
CA THR A 77 20.29 0.40 -33.60
C THR A 77 20.86 1.50 -34.51
N ILE A 78 21.57 2.48 -33.95
CA ILE A 78 22.21 3.58 -34.70
C ILE A 78 23.55 3.16 -35.32
N LEU A 79 24.22 2.14 -34.77
CA LEU A 79 25.53 1.65 -35.24
C LEU A 79 25.48 0.49 -36.25
N LYS A 80 24.29 0.14 -36.76
CA LYS A 80 24.09 -0.89 -37.80
C LYS A 80 23.76 -0.30 -39.17
#